data_AF-A0A8A1M1Q2-F1
#
_entry.id   AF-A0A8A1M1Q2-F1
#
_cell.length_a   1.000
_cell.length_b   1.000
_cell.length_c   1.000
_cell.angle_alpha   90.00
_cell.angle_beta   90.00
_cell.angle_gamma   90.00
#
_symmetry.space_group_name_H-M   'P 1'
#
loop_
_entity.id
_entity.type
_entity.pdbx_description
1 polymer ?
#
loop_
_entity_poly.entity_id
_entity_poly.type
_entity_poly.pdbx_seq_one_letter_code
_entity_poly.pdbx_strand_id
1 'polypeptide(L)'
;MTILDDDDRNNVDESQLVKSLSKQAARNLNRLTKAGGNAVAINGSVPAINDALTQAHGVATLTGDPVVIVPQSLDDASWRIGGCAAPHLSLIEAASTPDSICIAVESLFEAVQDNWRNSEAMERENAYSILAVLLREKLGLSSHIQNAISKPTALFSTPEHHNGLAMEILLLILKFVGYDFQDPKKSIITNPLAYRVLLVDLDIWRLADLPLLEIYYSQFVTFCSESNNHQFNTKRLSRMRLVKKLLDGIKGENFTAESIKLFIPSLSSLVTSCMSAEIFRSLALFITYSIHGVSQKHKGARFDARAKQPRFAHFLNLDKPYLSKTQVGIEVLKAYTNIVCKENGTTNIVKFARTVTNKVRPSLTEFMRKLLFFCSLLTAIFIV
;
A
#
# COMPACT_ATOMS: atom_id res chain seq x y z
N MET A 1 12.04 -24.18 -23.71
CA MET A 1 12.44 -25.58 -23.47
C MET A 1 11.17 -26.40 -23.54
N THR A 2 11.05 -27.29 -24.51
CA THR A 2 9.87 -28.16 -24.64
C THR A 2 10.15 -29.42 -23.84
N ILE A 3 9.34 -29.70 -22.81
CA ILE A 3 9.40 -30.96 -22.06
C ILE A 3 8.43 -31.92 -22.73
N LEU A 4 8.90 -33.11 -23.06
CA LEU A 4 8.09 -34.25 -23.43
C LEU A 4 8.07 -35.16 -22.20
N ASP A 5 6.89 -35.36 -21.63
CA ASP A 5 6.67 -36.12 -20.41
C ASP A 5 5.41 -36.95 -20.60
N ASP A 6 5.32 -38.09 -19.93
CA ASP A 6 4.23 -39.08 -20.00
C ASP A 6 2.89 -38.55 -19.42
N ASP A 7 2.87 -37.28 -19.02
CA ASP A 7 1.69 -36.58 -18.52
C ASP A 7 0.93 -35.91 -19.69
N ASP A 8 -0.15 -36.58 -20.14
CA ASP A 8 -1.06 -36.17 -21.24
C ASP A 8 -1.63 -34.74 -21.11
N ARG A 9 -1.43 -34.08 -19.96
CA ARG A 9 -1.86 -32.71 -19.69
C ARG A 9 -1.24 -31.67 -20.61
N ASN A 10 -0.10 -31.98 -21.24
CA ASN A 10 0.59 -31.05 -22.15
C ASN A 10 -0.01 -31.03 -23.58
N ASN A 11 -0.99 -31.89 -23.89
CA ASN A 11 -1.66 -31.94 -25.21
C ASN A 11 -0.67 -32.11 -26.39
N VAL A 12 0.51 -32.68 -26.12
CA VAL A 12 1.54 -32.96 -27.12
C VAL A 12 1.43 -34.43 -27.53
N ASP A 13 1.10 -34.68 -28.80
CA ASP A 13 1.09 -36.04 -29.34
C ASP A 13 2.54 -36.55 -29.50
N GLU A 14 3.03 -37.28 -28.50
CA GLU A 14 4.38 -37.86 -28.46
C GLU A 14 4.67 -38.78 -29.65
N SER A 15 3.63 -39.36 -30.26
CA SER A 15 3.77 -40.18 -31.44
C SER A 15 4.27 -39.38 -32.66
N GLN A 16 4.08 -38.06 -32.68
CA GLN A 16 4.62 -37.19 -33.72
C GLN A 16 6.13 -37.06 -33.67
N LEU A 17 6.74 -37.10 -32.49
CA LEU A 17 8.20 -37.07 -32.38
C LEU A 17 8.77 -38.31 -33.04
N VAL A 18 8.30 -39.50 -32.66
CA VAL A 18 8.79 -40.77 -33.21
C VAL A 18 8.54 -40.87 -34.71
N LYS A 19 7.40 -40.35 -35.22
CA LYS A 19 7.11 -40.26 -36.66
C LYS A 19 8.05 -39.32 -37.43
N SER A 20 8.59 -38.31 -36.76
CA SER A 20 9.48 -37.29 -37.38
C SER A 20 10.96 -37.66 -37.29
N LEU A 21 11.31 -38.73 -36.59
CA LEU A 21 12.68 -39.23 -36.49
C LEU A 21 13.05 -40.13 -37.67
N SER A 22 14.31 -40.01 -38.11
CA SER A 22 14.94 -40.95 -39.02
C SER A 22 14.98 -42.35 -38.41
N LYS A 23 15.01 -43.39 -39.25
CA LYS A 23 15.06 -44.80 -38.78
C LYS A 23 16.22 -45.06 -37.80
N GLN A 24 17.36 -44.41 -38.00
CA GLN A 24 18.55 -44.57 -37.16
C GLN A 24 18.37 -43.85 -35.81
N ALA A 25 17.92 -42.59 -35.82
CA ALA A 25 17.65 -41.84 -34.59
C ALA A 25 16.57 -42.50 -33.73
N ALA A 26 15.49 -42.99 -34.34
CA ALA A 26 14.42 -43.71 -33.64
C ALA A 26 14.91 -45.02 -33.01
N ARG A 27 15.81 -45.77 -33.67
CA ARG A 27 16.44 -46.96 -33.10
C ARG A 27 17.34 -46.61 -31.92
N ASN A 28 18.11 -45.54 -32.02
CA ASN A 28 18.99 -45.08 -30.94
C ASN A 28 18.19 -44.61 -29.72
N LEU A 29 17.14 -43.81 -29.92
CA LEU A 29 16.25 -43.37 -28.85
C LEU A 29 15.61 -44.57 -28.14
N ASN A 30 15.04 -45.51 -28.90
CA ASN A 30 14.46 -46.74 -28.35
C ASN A 30 15.47 -47.57 -27.56
N ARG A 31 16.74 -47.64 -28.01
CA ARG A 31 17.79 -48.33 -27.29
C ARG A 31 18.10 -47.63 -25.97
N LEU A 32 18.21 -46.30 -25.97
CA LEU A 32 18.54 -45.51 -24.78
C LEU A 32 17.43 -45.57 -23.72
N THR A 33 16.16 -45.55 -24.12
CA THR A 33 15.03 -45.63 -23.19
C THR A 33 14.76 -47.06 -22.70
N LYS A 34 14.94 -48.09 -23.55
CA LYS A 34 14.70 -49.50 -23.16
C LYS A 34 15.83 -50.17 -22.39
N ALA A 35 17.08 -49.72 -22.54
CA ALA A 35 18.23 -50.36 -21.92
C ALA A 35 18.31 -50.18 -20.38
N GLY A 36 17.42 -49.39 -19.78
CA GLY A 36 17.35 -49.24 -18.32
C GLY A 36 16.19 -48.40 -17.80
N GLY A 37 15.21 -48.01 -18.62
CA GLY A 37 14.15 -47.08 -18.21
C GLY A 37 14.66 -45.68 -17.89
N ASN A 38 15.90 -45.37 -18.26
CA ASN A 38 16.57 -44.12 -17.92
C ASN A 38 16.02 -42.96 -18.77
N ALA A 39 15.78 -41.82 -18.13
CA ALA A 39 15.41 -40.60 -18.86
C ALA A 39 16.58 -40.15 -19.77
N VAL A 40 16.25 -39.57 -20.91
CA VAL A 40 17.23 -39.13 -21.92
C VAL A 40 17.16 -37.62 -22.06
N ALA A 41 18.28 -36.94 -21.81
CA ALA A 41 18.43 -35.53 -22.11
C ALA A 41 19.02 -35.35 -23.51
N ILE A 42 18.38 -34.54 -24.35
CA ILE A 42 18.84 -34.22 -25.70
C ILE A 42 19.55 -32.86 -25.66
N ASN A 43 20.74 -32.78 -26.25
CA ASN A 43 21.51 -31.56 -26.32
C ASN A 43 20.86 -30.56 -27.29
N GLY A 44 20.23 -29.51 -26.74
CA GLY A 44 19.58 -28.45 -27.52
C GLY A 44 20.53 -27.58 -28.35
N SER A 45 21.86 -27.72 -28.19
CA SER A 45 22.84 -27.02 -29.02
C SER A 45 23.03 -27.67 -30.40
N VAL A 46 22.56 -28.91 -30.57
CA VAL A 46 22.59 -29.61 -31.86
C VAL A 46 21.32 -29.20 -32.64
N PRO A 47 21.43 -28.59 -33.83
CA PRO A 47 20.30 -27.98 -34.55
C PRO A 47 19.16 -28.95 -34.91
N ALA A 48 19.44 -30.24 -35.02
CA ALA A 48 18.45 -31.26 -35.37
C ALA A 48 18.43 -32.40 -34.34
N ILE A 49 17.23 -32.78 -33.90
CA ILE A 49 17.02 -33.90 -32.95
C ILE A 49 17.57 -35.22 -33.52
N ASN A 50 17.47 -35.41 -34.84
CA ASN A 50 18.03 -36.57 -35.53
C ASN A 50 19.56 -36.67 -35.38
N ASP A 51 20.24 -35.55 -35.48
CA ASP A 51 21.69 -35.47 -35.35
C ASP A 51 22.09 -35.65 -33.88
N ALA A 52 21.33 -35.05 -32.97
CA ALA A 52 21.53 -35.21 -31.53
C ALA A 52 21.43 -36.69 -31.10
N LEU A 53 20.46 -37.44 -31.62
CA LEU A 53 20.25 -38.86 -31.32
C LEU A 53 21.26 -39.81 -32.00
N THR A 54 22.05 -39.32 -32.95
CA THR A 54 23.03 -40.14 -33.68
C THR A 54 24.47 -39.83 -33.28
N GLN A 55 24.73 -38.66 -32.71
CA GLN A 55 26.06 -38.23 -32.28
C GLN A 55 26.31 -38.52 -30.80
N ALA A 56 27.56 -38.86 -30.46
CA ALA A 56 27.95 -39.18 -29.08
C ALA A 56 27.80 -38.00 -28.10
N HIS A 57 27.90 -36.76 -28.58
CA HIS A 57 27.75 -35.54 -27.79
C HIS A 57 26.34 -34.93 -27.85
N GLY A 58 25.40 -35.63 -28.50
CA GLY A 58 24.04 -35.14 -28.72
C GLY A 58 23.02 -35.60 -27.67
N VAL A 59 23.36 -36.59 -26.85
CA VAL A 59 22.48 -37.11 -25.79
C VAL A 59 23.23 -37.44 -24.51
N ALA A 60 22.52 -37.34 -23.38
CA ALA A 60 22.94 -37.86 -22.10
C ALA A 60 21.85 -38.77 -21.52
N THR A 61 22.26 -39.91 -20.94
CA THR A 61 21.37 -40.79 -20.20
C THR A 61 21.41 -40.40 -18.73
N LEU A 62 20.26 -40.03 -18.18
CA LEU A 62 20.09 -39.66 -16.79
C LEU A 62 19.78 -40.91 -15.97
N THR A 63 20.56 -41.17 -14.92
CA THR A 63 20.40 -42.35 -14.06
C THR A 63 19.79 -41.97 -12.72
N GLY A 64 18.99 -42.85 -12.13
CA GLY A 64 18.28 -42.61 -10.87
C GLY A 64 16.86 -42.11 -11.13
N ASP A 65 16.41 -41.12 -10.36
CA ASP A 65 15.09 -40.49 -10.49
C ASP A 65 15.23 -39.01 -10.90
N PRO A 66 15.55 -38.73 -12.17
CA PRO A 66 15.77 -37.37 -12.64
C PRO A 66 14.45 -36.62 -12.77
N VAL A 67 14.33 -35.49 -12.07
CA VAL A 67 13.18 -34.58 -12.17
C VAL A 67 13.52 -33.40 -13.07
N VAL A 68 12.70 -33.17 -14.10
CA VAL A 68 12.84 -32.01 -14.98
C VAL A 68 12.21 -30.79 -14.30
N ILE A 69 13.03 -29.78 -14.01
CA ILE A 69 12.56 -28.47 -13.53
C ILE A 69 12.79 -27.46 -14.65
N VAL A 70 11.69 -26.91 -15.18
CA VAL A 70 11.77 -25.73 -16.04
C VAL A 70 11.49 -24.52 -15.16
N PRO A 71 12.48 -23.61 -14.97
CA PRO A 71 12.26 -22.41 -14.19
C PRO A 71 11.15 -21.59 -14.85
N GLN A 72 10.20 -21.16 -14.04
CA GLN A 72 9.11 -20.28 -14.45
C GLN A 72 9.27 -18.95 -13.71
N SER A 73 8.68 -17.90 -14.26
CA SER A 73 8.57 -16.64 -13.53
C SER A 73 7.69 -16.85 -12.29
N LEU A 74 7.99 -16.08 -11.23
CA LEU A 74 7.33 -16.23 -9.93
C LEU A 74 5.82 -16.01 -10.01
N ASP A 75 5.39 -15.08 -10.86
CA ASP A 75 4.00 -14.75 -11.12
C ASP A 75 3.24 -15.93 -11.76
N ASP A 76 3.83 -16.64 -12.72
CA ASP A 76 3.23 -17.84 -13.32
C ASP A 76 3.23 -19.04 -12.36
N ALA A 77 4.34 -19.23 -11.63
CA ALA A 77 4.46 -20.31 -10.67
C ALA A 77 3.44 -20.17 -9.53
N SER A 78 3.34 -18.97 -8.94
CA SER A 78 2.35 -18.68 -7.89
C SER A 78 0.92 -18.90 -8.39
N TRP A 79 0.62 -18.44 -9.62
CA TRP A 79 -0.69 -18.63 -10.22
C TRP A 79 -1.08 -20.10 -10.30
N ARG A 80 -0.17 -20.98 -10.74
CA ARG A 80 -0.43 -22.42 -10.87
C ARG A 80 -0.62 -23.13 -9.53
N ILE A 81 0.04 -22.67 -8.47
CA ILE A 81 -0.06 -23.27 -7.13
C ILE A 81 -1.42 -22.97 -6.51
N GLY A 82 -1.87 -21.72 -6.58
CA GLY A 82 -3.10 -21.31 -5.89
C GLY A 82 -3.57 -19.89 -6.22
N GLY A 83 -3.20 -19.34 -7.37
CA GLY A 83 -3.44 -17.94 -7.72
C GLY A 83 -2.38 -16.99 -7.16
N CYS A 84 -2.56 -15.68 -7.39
CA CYS A 84 -1.59 -14.68 -6.93
C CYS A 84 -1.63 -14.46 -5.41
N ALA A 85 -2.82 -14.28 -4.82
CA ALA A 85 -2.95 -13.78 -3.47
C ALA A 85 -2.55 -14.82 -2.41
N ALA A 86 -3.14 -16.02 -2.47
CA ALA A 86 -2.98 -17.04 -1.44
C ALA A 86 -1.50 -17.40 -1.14
N PRO A 87 -0.68 -17.85 -2.11
CA PRO A 87 0.69 -18.25 -1.83
C PRO A 87 1.55 -17.10 -1.27
N HIS A 88 1.41 -15.89 -1.80
CA HIS A 88 2.19 -14.74 -1.33
C HIS A 88 1.75 -14.25 0.05
N LEU A 89 0.45 -14.20 0.33
CA LEU A 89 -0.06 -13.83 1.65
C LEU A 89 0.35 -14.86 2.71
N SER A 90 0.34 -16.16 2.37
CA SER A 90 0.85 -17.21 3.25
C SER A 90 2.36 -17.11 3.50
N LEU A 91 3.16 -16.69 2.51
CA LEU A 91 4.58 -16.40 2.71
C LEU A 91 4.79 -15.26 3.70
N ILE A 92 4.01 -14.17 3.58
CA ILE A 92 4.08 -13.03 4.49
C ILE A 92 3.62 -13.43 5.90
N GLU A 93 2.58 -14.25 6.02
CA GLU A 93 2.12 -14.81 7.29
C GLU A 93 3.20 -15.69 7.95
N ALA A 94 3.88 -16.54 7.18
CA ALA A 94 4.93 -17.43 7.68
C ALA A 94 6.26 -16.70 8.00
N ALA A 95 6.53 -15.57 7.35
CA ALA A 95 7.77 -14.82 7.53
C ALA A 95 7.95 -14.37 8.99
N SER A 96 9.12 -14.67 9.57
CA SER A 96 9.38 -14.49 11.01
C SER A 96 10.56 -13.56 11.32
N THR A 97 11.29 -13.10 10.29
CA THR A 97 12.39 -12.15 10.42
C THR A 97 12.10 -10.89 9.61
N PRO A 98 12.67 -9.72 9.94
CA PRO A 98 12.43 -8.49 9.19
C PRO A 98 12.74 -8.67 7.70
N ASP A 99 13.92 -9.22 7.41
CA ASP A 99 14.37 -9.50 6.04
C ASP A 99 13.41 -10.43 5.29
N SER A 100 12.94 -11.51 5.93
CA SER A 100 12.01 -12.45 5.26
C SER A 100 10.63 -11.83 5.04
N ILE A 101 10.19 -10.91 5.91
CA ILE A 101 8.95 -10.15 5.72
C ILE A 101 9.11 -9.21 4.52
N CYS A 102 10.21 -8.46 4.46
CA CYS A 102 10.50 -7.55 3.35
C CYS A 102 10.59 -8.30 2.02
N ILE A 103 11.32 -9.41 1.97
CA ILE A 103 11.43 -10.25 0.77
C ILE A 103 10.07 -10.80 0.35
N ALA A 104 9.23 -11.25 1.29
CA ALA A 104 7.90 -11.77 0.97
C ALA A 104 6.96 -10.69 0.42
N VAL A 105 7.02 -9.48 0.98
CA VAL A 105 6.22 -8.32 0.52
C VAL A 105 6.71 -7.83 -0.84
N GLU A 106 8.03 -7.73 -1.04
CA GLU A 106 8.61 -7.38 -2.34
C GLU A 106 8.24 -8.41 -3.41
N SER A 107 8.37 -9.70 -3.10
CA SER A 107 7.98 -10.80 -3.99
C SER A 107 6.51 -10.69 -4.44
N LEU A 108 5.61 -10.37 -3.50
CA LEU A 108 4.20 -10.12 -3.83
C LEU A 108 4.02 -8.94 -4.78
N PHE A 109 4.70 -7.82 -4.52
CA PHE A 109 4.57 -6.62 -5.36
C PHE A 109 5.15 -6.84 -6.76
N GLU A 110 6.31 -7.48 -6.86
CA GLU A 110 6.93 -7.83 -8.15
C GLU A 110 6.06 -8.81 -8.94
N ALA A 111 5.38 -9.76 -8.28
CA ALA A 111 4.43 -10.67 -8.95
C ALA A 111 3.15 -9.97 -9.45
N VAL A 112 2.84 -8.76 -8.96
CA VAL A 112 1.59 -8.04 -9.27
C VAL A 112 1.81 -6.88 -10.24
N GLN A 113 2.91 -6.13 -10.12
CA GLN A 113 3.07 -4.83 -10.79
C GLN A 113 3.01 -4.91 -12.32
N ASP A 114 3.53 -5.99 -12.92
CA ASP A 114 3.63 -6.17 -14.38
C ASP A 114 2.64 -7.21 -14.92
N ASN A 115 1.77 -7.76 -14.06
CA ASN A 115 0.85 -8.83 -14.42
C ASN A 115 -0.60 -8.42 -14.11
N TRP A 116 -1.33 -8.04 -15.17
CA TRP A 116 -2.72 -7.57 -15.05
C TRP A 116 -3.66 -8.59 -14.40
N ARG A 117 -3.43 -9.88 -14.67
CA ARG A 117 -4.24 -10.99 -14.14
C ARG A 117 -4.04 -11.11 -12.63
N ASN A 118 -2.81 -10.96 -12.17
CA ASN A 118 -2.46 -10.98 -10.76
C ASN A 118 -3.01 -9.74 -10.04
N SER A 119 -2.89 -8.56 -10.66
CA SER A 119 -3.50 -7.35 -10.14
C SER A 119 -5.01 -7.50 -9.97
N GLU A 120 -5.73 -8.01 -10.98
CA GLU A 120 -7.18 -8.23 -10.89
C GLU A 120 -7.53 -9.23 -9.78
N ALA A 121 -6.77 -10.33 -9.66
CA ALA A 121 -6.99 -11.31 -8.58
C ALA A 121 -6.83 -10.68 -7.19
N MET A 122 -5.80 -9.85 -6.99
CA MET A 122 -5.56 -9.13 -5.73
C MET A 122 -6.73 -8.21 -5.36
N GLU A 123 -7.34 -7.53 -6.34
CA GLU A 123 -8.52 -6.68 -6.10
C GLU A 123 -9.77 -7.50 -5.80
N ARG A 124 -10.04 -8.53 -6.62
CA ARG A 124 -11.22 -9.39 -6.52
C ARG A 124 -11.29 -10.14 -5.19
N GLU A 125 -10.14 -10.56 -4.67
CA GLU A 125 -10.04 -11.34 -3.43
C GLU A 125 -9.83 -10.45 -2.19
N ASN A 126 -9.88 -9.12 -2.34
CA ASN A 126 -9.58 -8.15 -1.28
C ASN A 126 -8.21 -8.38 -0.61
N ALA A 127 -7.25 -8.91 -1.36
CA ALA A 127 -5.95 -9.34 -0.85
C ALA A 127 -5.14 -8.19 -0.22
N TYR A 128 -5.27 -6.96 -0.73
CA TYR A 128 -4.66 -5.78 -0.09
C TYR A 128 -5.15 -5.54 1.34
N SER A 129 -6.41 -5.87 1.63
CA SER A 129 -6.96 -5.71 2.99
C SER A 129 -6.41 -6.78 3.92
N ILE A 130 -6.22 -8.00 3.42
CA ILE A 130 -5.57 -9.09 4.16
C ILE A 130 -4.12 -8.73 4.43
N LEU A 131 -3.39 -8.25 3.42
CA LEU A 131 -2.03 -7.74 3.56
C LEU A 131 -1.94 -6.64 4.62
N ALA A 132 -2.87 -5.69 4.63
CA ALA A 132 -2.91 -4.64 5.66
C ALA A 132 -3.08 -5.20 7.09
N VAL A 133 -3.86 -6.27 7.26
CA VAL A 133 -4.02 -6.95 8.56
C VAL A 133 -2.73 -7.68 8.95
N LEU A 134 -2.12 -8.42 8.02
CA LEU A 134 -0.85 -9.10 8.25
C LEU A 134 0.25 -8.11 8.62
N LEU A 135 0.38 -6.99 7.90
CA LEU A 135 1.37 -5.96 8.19
C LEU A 135 1.14 -5.31 9.57
N ARG A 136 -0.11 -5.06 9.97
CA ARG A 136 -0.41 -4.59 11.35
C ARG A 136 0.09 -5.59 12.38
N GLU A 137 -0.12 -6.89 12.16
CA GLU A 137 0.35 -7.92 13.07
C GLU A 137 1.88 -8.00 13.13
N LYS A 138 2.54 -8.03 11.96
CA LYS A 138 4.01 -8.10 11.85
C LYS A 138 4.71 -6.89 12.45
N LEU A 139 4.06 -5.72 12.40
CA LEU A 139 4.53 -4.48 13.02
C LEU A 139 4.02 -4.32 14.47
N GLY A 140 3.46 -5.36 15.10
CA GLY A 140 3.12 -5.34 16.53
C GLY A 140 1.85 -4.56 16.90
N LEU A 141 1.02 -4.15 15.94
CA LEU A 141 -0.24 -3.44 16.10
C LEU A 141 -1.45 -4.40 16.01
N SER A 142 -1.44 -5.48 16.80
CA SER A 142 -2.49 -6.51 16.72
C SER A 142 -3.83 -6.08 17.32
N SER A 143 -4.89 -6.19 16.49
CA SER A 143 -6.28 -6.09 16.93
C SER A 143 -6.73 -7.40 17.58
N HIS A 144 -7.29 -7.32 18.78
CA HIS A 144 -7.85 -8.45 19.53
C HIS A 144 -9.07 -9.08 18.82
N ILE A 145 -8.86 -9.81 17.72
CA ILE A 145 -9.82 -10.77 17.20
C ILE A 145 -9.03 -12.06 16.98
N GLN A 146 -8.88 -12.85 18.04
CA GLN A 146 -9.07 -14.30 17.99
C GLN A 146 -8.84 -14.92 19.38
N ASN A 147 -9.91 -15.55 19.88
CA ASN A 147 -9.84 -16.71 20.76
C ASN A 147 -9.20 -17.87 19.97
N ALA A 148 -7.90 -17.81 19.73
CA ALA A 148 -7.13 -18.92 19.18
C ALA A 148 -5.88 -19.10 20.03
N ILE A 149 -5.52 -20.37 20.24
CA ILE A 149 -4.47 -20.90 21.13
C ILE A 149 -3.04 -20.50 20.69
N SER A 150 -2.91 -19.60 19.71
CA SER A 150 -1.64 -19.15 19.17
C SER A 150 -1.14 -17.94 19.97
N LYS A 151 -0.01 -18.12 20.67
CA LYS A 151 0.71 -17.07 21.38
C LYS A 151 0.88 -15.82 20.49
N PRO A 152 0.74 -14.60 21.03
CA PRO A 152 1.09 -13.39 20.30
C PRO A 152 2.61 -13.40 20.09
N THR A 153 3.05 -13.75 18.89
CA THR A 153 4.45 -13.66 18.51
C THR A 153 4.74 -12.20 18.19
N ALA A 154 4.87 -11.37 19.22
CA ALA A 154 5.49 -10.06 19.10
C ALA A 154 6.98 -10.30 18.81
N LEU A 155 7.32 -10.54 17.54
CA LEU A 155 8.64 -10.99 17.08
C LEU A 155 9.73 -9.93 17.31
N PHE A 156 9.35 -8.65 17.48
CA PHE A 156 10.29 -7.54 17.58
C PHE A 156 10.10 -6.81 18.90
N SER A 157 10.93 -7.19 19.89
CA SER A 157 10.89 -6.65 21.26
C SER A 157 11.65 -5.33 21.43
N THR A 158 12.25 -4.78 20.37
CA THR A 158 13.00 -3.52 20.41
C THR A 158 12.37 -2.48 19.46
N PRO A 159 12.11 -1.24 19.93
CA PRO A 159 11.54 -0.17 19.11
C PRO A 159 12.34 0.15 17.84
N GLU A 160 13.65 -0.05 17.85
CA GLU A 160 14.56 0.26 16.74
C GLU A 160 14.34 -0.67 15.55
N HIS A 161 14.22 -1.99 15.80
CA HIS A 161 13.97 -2.98 14.75
C HIS A 161 12.57 -2.83 14.14
N HIS A 162 11.61 -2.37 14.95
CA HIS A 162 10.26 -2.07 14.47
C HIS A 162 10.27 -0.91 13.45
N ASN A 163 10.94 0.19 13.77
CA ASN A 163 10.97 1.36 12.89
C ASN A 163 11.75 1.09 11.60
N GLY A 164 12.83 0.32 11.67
CA GLY A 164 13.57 -0.14 10.48
C GLY A 164 12.69 -0.96 9.53
N LEU A 165 11.99 -1.97 10.05
CA LEU A 165 11.06 -2.77 9.24
C LEU A 165 9.91 -1.92 8.68
N ALA A 166 9.30 -1.06 9.50
CA ALA A 166 8.24 -0.18 9.04
C ALA A 166 8.70 0.75 7.91
N MET A 167 9.92 1.28 7.99
CA MET A 167 10.52 2.10 6.95
C MET A 167 10.65 1.32 5.64
N GLU A 168 11.24 0.13 5.67
CA GLU A 168 11.43 -0.70 4.47
C GLU A 168 10.09 -1.06 3.81
N ILE A 169 9.09 -1.46 4.61
CA ILE A 169 7.76 -1.78 4.09
C ILE A 169 7.07 -0.54 3.51
N LEU A 170 7.20 0.64 4.14
CA LEU A 170 6.67 1.87 3.58
C LEU A 170 7.28 2.16 2.20
N LEU A 171 8.60 2.04 2.07
CA LEU A 171 9.30 2.28 0.81
C LEU A 171 8.88 1.29 -0.28
N LEU A 172 8.74 0.01 0.05
CA LEU A 172 8.23 -1.02 -0.86
C LEU A 172 6.81 -0.70 -1.34
N ILE A 173 5.92 -0.31 -0.42
CA ILE A 173 4.55 0.08 -0.77
C ILE A 173 4.56 1.33 -1.67
N LEU A 174 5.37 2.33 -1.35
CA LEU A 174 5.48 3.56 -2.14
C LEU A 174 5.96 3.27 -3.57
N LYS A 175 7.01 2.45 -3.73
CA LYS A 175 7.48 1.97 -5.04
C LYS A 175 6.33 1.29 -5.80
N PHE A 176 5.66 0.33 -5.15
CA PHE A 176 4.58 -0.45 -5.75
C PHE A 176 3.38 0.39 -6.21
N VAL A 177 2.97 1.39 -5.42
CA VAL A 177 1.85 2.27 -5.81
C VAL A 177 2.23 3.34 -6.84
N GLY A 178 3.50 3.40 -7.24
CA GLY A 178 4.01 4.26 -8.32
C GLY A 178 4.68 5.57 -7.87
N TYR A 179 5.24 5.60 -6.67
CA TYR A 179 6.18 6.66 -6.26
C TYR A 179 7.55 6.40 -6.89
N ASP A 180 8.09 7.39 -7.59
CA ASP A 180 9.42 7.33 -8.20
C ASP A 180 10.44 8.00 -7.27
N PHE A 181 11.32 7.20 -6.66
CA PHE A 181 12.36 7.70 -5.76
C PHE A 181 13.52 8.38 -6.49
N GLN A 182 13.73 8.08 -7.79
CA GLN A 182 14.79 8.69 -8.59
C GLN A 182 14.35 10.04 -9.16
N ASP A 183 13.10 10.10 -9.62
CA ASP A 183 12.48 11.32 -10.15
C ASP A 183 11.06 11.50 -9.58
N PRO A 184 10.91 12.08 -8.38
CA PRO A 184 9.61 12.27 -7.74
C PRO A 184 8.57 13.00 -8.61
N LYS A 185 9.03 13.82 -9.56
CA LYS A 185 8.15 14.55 -10.50
C LYS A 185 7.45 13.62 -11.50
N LYS A 186 7.95 12.41 -11.72
CA LYS A 186 7.32 11.40 -12.58
C LYS A 186 6.34 10.50 -11.82
N SER A 187 6.20 10.65 -10.51
CA SER A 187 5.33 9.80 -9.69
C SER A 187 3.87 9.84 -10.15
N ILE A 188 3.30 8.66 -10.41
CA ILE A 188 1.91 8.45 -10.83
C ILE A 188 1.35 7.35 -9.95
N ILE A 189 0.20 7.58 -9.31
CA ILE A 189 -0.44 6.56 -8.49
C ILE A 189 -0.93 5.46 -9.42
N THR A 190 -0.22 4.35 -9.63
CA THR A 190 -0.57 3.29 -10.60
C THR A 190 -1.77 2.48 -10.13
N ASN A 191 -1.75 2.06 -8.86
CA ASN A 191 -2.77 1.24 -8.21
C ASN A 191 -3.50 2.03 -7.10
N PRO A 192 -4.69 2.62 -7.39
CA PRO A 192 -5.44 3.38 -6.40
C PRO A 192 -5.98 2.53 -5.24
N LEU A 193 -6.33 1.26 -5.48
CA LEU A 193 -6.87 0.42 -4.42
C LEU A 193 -5.81 0.10 -3.37
N ALA A 194 -4.62 -0.33 -3.83
CA ALA A 194 -3.48 -0.56 -2.97
C ALA A 194 -3.06 0.71 -2.23
N TYR A 195 -2.97 1.86 -2.92
CA TYR A 195 -2.69 3.16 -2.30
C TYR A 195 -3.65 3.46 -1.15
N ARG A 196 -4.97 3.32 -1.39
CA ARG A 196 -5.97 3.57 -0.37
C ARG A 196 -5.84 2.63 0.83
N VAL A 197 -5.74 1.33 0.58
CA VAL A 197 -5.79 0.32 1.64
C VAL A 197 -4.50 0.31 2.44
N LEU A 198 -3.35 0.36 1.77
CA LEU A 198 -2.02 0.18 2.39
C LEU A 198 -1.41 1.48 2.93
N LEU A 199 -1.70 2.66 2.35
CA LEU A 199 -1.13 3.93 2.84
C LEU A 199 -2.10 4.79 3.64
N VAL A 200 -3.38 4.79 3.25
CA VAL A 200 -4.37 5.72 3.83
C VAL A 200 -5.11 5.07 5.00
N ASP A 201 -5.71 3.90 4.75
CA ASP A 201 -6.53 3.18 5.73
C ASP A 201 -5.68 2.44 6.77
N LEU A 202 -4.42 2.20 6.45
CA LEU A 202 -3.44 1.65 7.36
C LEU A 202 -2.94 2.78 8.29
N ASP A 203 -3.19 2.62 9.58
CA ASP A 203 -2.90 3.61 10.62
C ASP A 203 -1.49 3.51 11.19
N ILE A 204 -0.78 2.42 10.91
CA ILE A 204 0.57 2.12 11.41
C ILE A 204 1.56 3.27 11.13
N TRP A 205 1.45 3.92 9.97
CA TRP A 205 2.40 4.94 9.52
C TRP A 205 2.37 6.20 10.38
N ARG A 206 1.20 6.52 10.94
CA ARG A 206 1.00 7.73 11.74
C ARG A 206 1.53 7.60 13.17
N LEU A 207 1.93 6.38 13.55
CA LEU A 207 2.52 6.06 14.85
C LEU A 207 4.04 5.95 14.81
N ALA A 208 4.64 6.08 13.63
CA ALA A 208 6.06 5.90 13.44
C ALA A 208 6.89 7.08 13.95
N ASP A 209 8.21 6.93 13.89
CA ASP A 209 9.15 7.98 14.20
C ASP A 209 9.20 9.09 13.14
N LEU A 210 9.91 10.17 13.49
CA LEU A 210 9.95 11.38 12.68
C LEU A 210 10.47 11.13 11.25
N PRO A 211 11.56 10.37 11.02
CA PRO A 211 12.05 10.10 9.67
C PRO A 211 11.02 9.38 8.79
N LEU A 212 10.31 8.38 9.33
CA LEU A 212 9.26 7.68 8.58
C LEU A 212 8.09 8.62 8.29
N LEU A 213 7.65 9.41 9.28
CA LEU A 213 6.59 10.40 9.12
C LEU A 213 6.92 11.44 8.04
N GLU A 214 8.18 11.86 7.91
CA GLU A 214 8.62 12.78 6.86
C GLU A 214 8.37 12.20 5.46
N ILE A 215 8.73 10.93 5.24
CA ILE A 215 8.49 10.24 3.96
C ILE A 215 6.99 10.01 3.74
N TYR A 216 6.27 9.57 4.78
CA TYR A 216 4.84 9.31 4.71
C TYR A 216 4.00 10.56 4.38
N TYR A 217 4.38 11.72 4.91
CA TYR A 217 3.67 12.97 4.64
C TYR A 217 4.13 13.66 3.36
N SER A 218 5.43 13.63 3.04
CA SER A 218 5.97 14.23 1.81
C SER A 218 5.35 13.65 0.54
N GLN A 219 5.12 12.34 0.47
CA GLN A 219 4.50 11.72 -0.71
C GLN A 219 3.12 12.32 -1.05
N PHE A 220 2.33 12.77 -0.06
CA PHE A 220 1.05 13.43 -0.35
C PHE A 220 1.26 14.73 -1.12
N VAL A 221 2.27 15.51 -0.73
CA VAL A 221 2.63 16.76 -1.41
C VAL A 221 3.12 16.47 -2.82
N THR A 222 3.99 15.46 -2.96
CA THR A 222 4.54 15.06 -4.26
C THR A 222 3.45 14.64 -5.25
N PHE A 223 2.55 13.74 -4.84
CA PHE A 223 1.45 13.30 -5.72
C PHE A 223 0.45 14.42 -6.04
N CYS A 224 0.19 15.34 -5.11
CA CYS A 224 -0.83 16.39 -5.28
C CYS A 224 -0.36 17.63 -6.05
N SER A 225 0.93 17.96 -5.97
CA SER A 225 1.41 19.29 -6.36
C SER A 225 2.75 19.28 -7.09
N GLU A 226 3.67 18.35 -6.79
CA GLU A 226 5.02 18.38 -7.37
C GLU A 226 5.18 17.50 -8.61
N SER A 227 4.38 16.45 -8.73
CA SER A 227 4.38 15.56 -9.90
C SER A 227 3.85 16.28 -11.15
N ASN A 228 4.48 16.04 -12.29
CA ASN A 228 3.98 16.49 -13.61
C ASN A 228 2.58 15.93 -13.89
N ASN A 229 2.24 14.80 -13.28
CA ASN A 229 0.95 14.11 -13.40
C ASN A 229 -0.01 14.45 -12.25
N HIS A 230 0.23 15.55 -11.51
CA HIS A 230 -0.56 15.92 -10.33
C HIS A 230 -2.07 16.01 -10.61
N GLN A 231 -2.50 16.43 -11.80
CA GLN A 231 -3.93 16.51 -12.15
C GLN A 231 -4.60 15.13 -12.18
N PHE A 232 -3.88 14.13 -12.70
CA PHE A 232 -4.35 12.76 -12.77
C PHE A 232 -4.38 12.13 -11.37
N ASN A 233 -3.31 12.32 -10.61
CA ASN A 233 -3.20 11.84 -9.23
C ASN A 233 -4.30 12.47 -8.34
N THR A 234 -4.52 13.77 -8.43
CA THR A 234 -5.55 14.50 -7.68
C THR A 234 -6.95 13.93 -7.92
N LYS A 235 -7.29 13.57 -9.17
CA LYS A 235 -8.57 12.91 -9.48
C LYS A 235 -8.71 11.56 -8.76
N ARG A 236 -7.64 10.76 -8.70
CA ARG A 236 -7.60 9.48 -7.98
C ARG A 236 -7.74 9.70 -6.47
N LEU A 237 -6.95 10.62 -5.90
CA LEU A 237 -6.96 10.97 -4.47
C LEU A 237 -8.34 11.47 -3.99
N SER A 238 -8.98 12.31 -4.82
CA SER A 238 -10.33 12.82 -4.55
C SER A 238 -11.38 11.69 -4.55
N ARG A 239 -11.35 10.76 -5.52
CA ARG A 239 -12.23 9.59 -5.57
C ARG A 239 -12.06 8.67 -4.36
N MET A 240 -10.84 8.54 -3.86
CA MET A 240 -10.53 7.77 -2.65
C MET A 240 -10.96 8.46 -1.35
N ARG A 241 -11.43 9.72 -1.42
CA ARG A 241 -11.83 10.57 -0.27
C ARG A 241 -10.71 10.73 0.76
N LEU A 242 -9.48 10.85 0.29
CA LEU A 242 -8.28 10.87 1.12
C LEU A 242 -8.34 11.92 2.25
N VAL A 243 -8.72 13.17 1.91
CA VAL A 243 -8.82 14.26 2.90
C VAL A 243 -9.77 13.91 4.05
N LYS A 244 -10.91 13.30 3.75
CA LYS A 244 -11.89 12.89 4.76
C LYS A 244 -11.33 11.77 5.65
N LYS A 245 -10.69 10.76 5.05
CA LYS A 245 -10.06 9.65 5.77
C LYS A 245 -8.96 10.15 6.72
N LEU A 246 -8.11 11.08 6.27
CA LEU A 246 -7.10 11.71 7.13
C LEU A 246 -7.75 12.49 8.28
N LEU A 247 -8.78 13.30 8.02
CA LEU A 247 -9.50 14.04 9.07
C LEU A 247 -10.18 13.12 10.09
N ASP A 248 -10.69 11.96 9.65
CA ASP A 248 -11.28 10.99 10.56
C ASP A 248 -10.22 10.27 11.41
N GLY A 249 -9.04 9.98 10.86
CA GLY A 249 -7.91 9.42 11.62
C GLY A 249 -7.44 10.32 12.76
N ILE A 250 -7.28 11.62 12.49
CA ILE A 250 -6.77 12.62 13.45
C ILE A 250 -7.63 12.72 14.71
N LYS A 251 -8.94 12.41 14.64
CA LYS A 251 -9.84 12.49 15.82
C LYS A 251 -9.41 11.58 16.97
N GLY A 252 -8.72 10.47 16.64
CA GLY A 252 -8.24 9.47 17.59
C GLY A 252 -6.73 9.53 17.87
N GLU A 253 -6.00 10.44 17.23
CA GLU A 253 -4.53 10.46 17.22
C GLU A 253 -3.94 11.53 18.15
N ASN A 254 -2.72 11.27 18.61
CA ASN A 254 -1.93 12.21 19.40
C ASN A 254 -0.80 12.76 18.51
N PHE A 255 -0.72 14.09 18.39
CA PHE A 255 0.33 14.75 17.61
C PHE A 255 1.41 15.27 18.53
N THR A 256 2.67 15.15 18.14
CA THR A 256 3.76 15.92 18.75
C THR A 256 3.88 17.27 18.04
N ALA A 257 4.60 18.22 18.64
CA ALA A 257 4.89 19.51 18.01
C ALA A 257 5.71 19.36 16.71
N GLU A 258 6.39 18.23 16.50
CA GLU A 258 7.15 17.92 15.29
C GLU A 258 6.23 17.29 14.23
N SER A 259 5.44 16.28 14.59
CA SER A 259 4.58 15.58 13.63
C SER A 259 3.49 16.48 13.04
N ILE A 260 2.97 17.44 13.82
CA ILE A 260 2.00 18.43 13.33
C ILE A 260 2.59 19.32 12.23
N LYS A 261 3.90 19.63 12.30
CA LYS A 261 4.59 20.47 11.31
C LYS A 261 4.77 19.77 9.96
N LEU A 262 4.78 18.44 9.94
CA LEU A 262 4.79 17.62 8.72
C LEU A 262 3.37 17.42 8.18
N PHE A 263 2.43 17.21 9.09
CA PHE A 263 1.03 16.95 8.76
C PHE A 263 0.33 18.15 8.12
N ILE A 264 0.44 19.36 8.72
CA ILE A 264 -0.32 20.54 8.28
C ILE A 264 -0.01 20.97 6.84
N PRO A 265 1.26 21.05 6.38
CA PRO A 265 1.57 21.33 4.98
C PRO A 265 0.99 20.29 4.03
N SER A 266 1.08 19.01 4.40
CA SER A 266 0.58 17.88 3.60
C SER A 266 -0.94 17.91 3.46
N LEU A 267 -1.66 18.14 4.56
CA LEU A 267 -3.10 18.37 4.55
C LEU A 267 -3.47 19.59 3.69
N SER A 268 -2.70 20.68 3.80
CA SER A 268 -2.97 21.91 3.06
C SER A 268 -2.83 21.72 1.55
N SER A 269 -1.79 21.00 1.11
CA SER A 269 -1.59 20.61 -0.29
C SER A 269 -2.76 19.76 -0.80
N LEU A 270 -3.14 18.73 -0.04
CA LEU A 270 -4.26 17.85 -0.36
C LEU A 270 -5.60 18.59 -0.47
N VAL A 271 -5.93 19.44 0.49
CA VAL A 271 -7.18 20.22 0.51
C VAL A 271 -7.22 21.19 -0.66
N THR A 272 -6.10 21.84 -0.97
CA THR A 272 -6.01 22.78 -2.09
C THR A 272 -6.22 22.07 -3.42
N SER A 273 -5.60 20.91 -3.62
CA SER A 273 -5.72 20.15 -4.88
C SER A 273 -7.07 19.44 -5.02
N CYS A 274 -7.64 18.90 -3.94
CA CYS A 274 -8.89 18.11 -3.98
C CYS A 274 -10.17 18.92 -3.67
N MET A 275 -10.09 20.25 -3.62
CA MET A 275 -11.11 21.11 -3.04
C MET A 275 -12.54 20.87 -3.53
N SER A 276 -13.45 20.57 -2.60
CA SER A 276 -14.87 20.32 -2.88
C SER A 276 -15.77 20.84 -1.75
N ALA A 277 -17.07 20.98 -2.02
CA ALA A 277 -18.05 21.37 -1.00
C ALA A 277 -18.08 20.38 0.19
N GLU A 278 -17.90 19.08 -0.07
CA GLU A 278 -17.80 18.09 1.00
C GLU A 278 -16.59 18.37 1.90
N ILE A 279 -15.43 18.66 1.32
CA ILE A 279 -14.20 18.93 2.09
C ILE A 279 -14.33 20.19 2.95
N PHE A 280 -14.91 21.28 2.41
CA PHE A 280 -15.19 22.49 3.22
C PHE A 280 -16.07 22.16 4.43
N ARG A 281 -17.12 21.34 4.25
CA ARG A 281 -17.97 20.89 5.37
C ARG A 281 -17.21 20.00 6.36
N SER A 282 -16.44 19.03 5.89
CA SER A 282 -15.67 18.12 6.74
C SER A 282 -14.64 18.85 7.60
N LEU A 283 -13.92 19.82 7.02
CA LEU A 283 -12.97 20.65 7.76
C LEU A 283 -13.67 21.51 8.83
N ALA A 284 -14.75 22.20 8.46
CA ALA A 284 -15.52 23.02 9.41
C ALA A 284 -16.10 22.19 10.57
N LEU A 285 -16.59 20.98 10.28
CA LEU A 285 -17.11 20.07 11.29
C LEU A 285 -16.00 19.55 12.20
N PHE A 286 -14.84 19.18 11.64
CA PHE A 286 -13.68 18.75 12.42
C PHE A 286 -13.18 19.86 13.35
N ILE A 287 -13.03 21.10 12.85
CA ILE A 287 -12.58 22.24 13.65
C ILE A 287 -13.56 22.50 14.79
N THR A 288 -14.87 22.54 14.50
CA THR A 288 -15.91 22.71 15.52
C THR A 288 -15.82 21.61 16.58
N TYR A 289 -15.67 20.35 16.16
CA TYR A 289 -15.52 19.21 17.06
C TYR A 289 -14.30 19.35 17.98
N SER A 290 -13.14 19.71 17.41
CA SER A 290 -11.86 19.80 18.13
C SER A 290 -11.81 20.97 19.11
N ILE A 291 -12.49 22.09 18.81
CA ILE A 291 -12.52 23.29 19.67
C ILE A 291 -13.61 23.19 20.75
N HIS A 292 -14.81 22.72 20.39
CA HIS A 292 -15.95 22.72 21.33
C HIS A 292 -15.98 21.49 22.24
N GLY A 293 -15.05 20.54 22.08
CA GLY A 293 -14.84 19.41 22.99
C GLY A 293 -16.15 18.81 23.49
N VAL A 294 -17.08 18.49 22.59
CA VAL A 294 -18.44 18.24 23.04
C VAL A 294 -18.46 16.92 23.83
N SER A 295 -18.68 17.04 25.14
CA SER A 295 -19.19 16.01 26.03
C SER A 295 -20.60 15.61 25.58
N GLN A 296 -20.74 15.05 24.39
CA GLN A 296 -21.99 14.47 23.91
C GLN A 296 -22.06 13.04 24.42
N LYS A 297 -22.70 12.87 25.58
CA LYS A 297 -23.40 11.63 25.91
C LYS A 297 -24.52 11.43 24.89
N HIS A 298 -24.20 11.03 23.65
CA HIS A 298 -25.20 10.57 22.69
C HIS A 298 -25.05 9.07 22.48
N LYS A 299 -26.02 8.36 23.07
CA LYS A 299 -26.39 6.98 22.74
C LYS A 299 -26.67 6.93 21.22
N GLY A 300 -26.13 5.92 20.55
CA GLY A 300 -26.57 5.53 19.21
C GLY A 300 -25.81 6.16 18.04
N ALA A 301 -24.48 6.04 18.01
CA ALA A 301 -23.78 5.86 16.75
C ALA A 301 -22.99 4.56 16.89
N ARG A 302 -22.97 3.71 15.87
CA ARG A 302 -22.00 2.60 15.79
C ARG A 302 -20.61 3.23 15.72
N PHE A 303 -20.08 3.57 16.90
CA PHE A 303 -18.70 3.99 17.11
C PHE A 303 -17.86 2.79 16.74
N ASP A 304 -17.08 2.92 15.68
CA ASP A 304 -16.06 1.94 15.35
C ASP A 304 -15.06 1.95 16.52
N ALA A 305 -15.11 0.91 17.35
CA ALA A 305 -14.38 0.78 18.60
C ALA A 305 -12.86 0.61 18.42
N ARG A 306 -12.33 0.96 17.24
CA ARG A 306 -10.89 0.90 16.92
C ARG A 306 -10.08 2.02 17.60
N ALA A 307 -10.69 3.16 17.93
CA ALA A 307 -10.00 4.31 18.49
C ALA A 307 -9.71 4.24 20.01
N LYS A 308 -10.11 3.16 20.70
CA LYS A 308 -9.77 2.91 22.11
C LYS A 308 -9.13 1.53 22.25
N GLN A 309 -7.93 1.35 21.69
CA GLN A 309 -7.12 0.17 22.02
C GLN A 309 -6.07 0.54 23.08
N PRO A 310 -6.00 -0.18 24.21
CA PRO A 310 -5.06 0.11 25.31
C PRO A 310 -3.58 -0.21 24.98
N ARG A 311 -3.23 -0.59 23.75
CA ARG A 311 -1.86 -0.97 23.33
C ARG A 311 -1.12 0.08 22.49
N PHE A 312 -1.77 1.18 22.11
CA PHE A 312 -1.11 2.34 21.48
C PHE A 312 -0.01 2.95 22.37
N ALA A 313 -0.06 2.72 23.70
CA ALA A 313 0.90 3.25 24.66
C ALA A 313 2.34 2.74 24.46
N HIS A 314 2.56 1.58 23.82
CA HIS A 314 3.93 1.08 23.58
C HIS A 314 4.68 1.83 22.49
N PHE A 315 3.97 2.44 21.53
CA PHE A 315 4.55 3.24 20.46
C PHE A 315 4.58 4.74 20.78
N LEU A 316 3.84 5.15 21.82
CA LEU A 316 3.95 6.51 22.32
C LEU A 316 5.29 6.65 23.01
N ASN A 317 6.11 7.55 22.48
CA ASN A 317 7.29 8.02 23.19
C ASN A 317 6.78 8.76 24.43
N LEU A 318 6.84 8.14 25.61
CA LEU A 318 6.27 8.68 26.86
C LEU A 318 6.91 10.02 27.26
N ASP A 319 8.09 10.33 26.71
CA ASP A 319 8.88 11.51 27.05
C ASP A 319 8.57 12.75 26.19
N LYS A 320 7.75 12.63 25.14
CA LYS A 320 7.42 13.77 24.28
C LYS A 320 6.05 14.38 24.63
N PRO A 321 5.95 15.72 24.82
CA PRO A 321 4.68 16.37 25.07
C PRO A 321 3.78 16.29 23.83
N TYR A 322 2.62 15.66 23.99
CA TYR A 322 1.59 15.59 22.96
C TYR A 322 0.71 16.85 22.99
N LEU A 323 0.28 17.28 21.80
CA LEU A 323 -0.65 18.38 21.62
C LEU A 323 -2.06 17.95 22.05
N SER A 324 -2.75 18.88 22.71
CA SER A 324 -4.18 18.74 22.97
C SER A 324 -4.98 18.74 21.66
N LYS A 325 -6.17 18.11 21.69
CA LYS A 325 -7.11 18.13 20.57
C LYS A 325 -7.45 19.54 20.11
N THR A 326 -7.55 20.48 21.05
CA THR A 326 -7.80 21.89 20.77
C THR A 326 -6.64 22.53 20.01
N GLN A 327 -5.38 22.27 20.41
CA GLN A 327 -4.19 22.77 19.70
C GLN A 327 -4.11 22.25 18.27
N VAL A 328 -4.37 20.95 18.05
CA VAL A 328 -4.45 20.37 16.70
C VAL A 328 -5.58 21.04 15.88
N GLY A 329 -6.74 21.24 16.50
CA GLY A 329 -7.86 21.95 15.88
C GLY A 329 -7.53 23.39 15.48
N ILE A 330 -6.75 24.10 16.29
CA ILE A 330 -6.26 25.46 16.00
C ILE A 330 -5.32 25.46 14.81
N GLU A 331 -4.38 24.52 14.73
CA GLU A 331 -3.46 24.42 13.57
C GLU A 331 -4.21 24.10 12.27
N VAL A 332 -5.18 23.19 12.32
CA VAL A 332 -6.06 22.90 11.16
C VAL A 332 -6.90 24.13 10.79
N LEU A 333 -7.39 24.90 11.76
CA LEU A 333 -8.10 26.16 11.52
C LEU A 333 -7.20 27.20 10.83
N LYS A 334 -5.96 27.38 11.31
CA LYS A 334 -4.99 28.29 10.67
C LYS A 334 -4.76 27.91 9.21
N ALA A 335 -4.51 26.63 8.94
CA ALA A 335 -4.34 26.11 7.59
C ALA A 335 -5.60 26.35 6.72
N TYR A 336 -6.77 26.08 7.28
CA TYR A 336 -8.03 26.27 6.57
C TYR A 336 -8.30 27.73 6.22
N THR A 337 -8.04 28.66 7.15
CA THR A 337 -8.13 30.10 6.92
C THR A 337 -7.18 30.52 5.80
N ASN A 338 -5.93 30.05 5.81
CA ASN A 338 -4.96 30.37 4.74
C ASN A 338 -5.42 29.89 3.36
N ILE A 339 -6.09 28.73 3.27
CA ILE A 339 -6.60 28.19 2.01
C ILE A 339 -7.83 28.97 1.53
N VAL A 340 -8.74 29.33 2.44
CA VAL A 340 -9.97 30.07 2.11
C VAL A 340 -9.65 31.53 1.76
N CYS A 341 -8.76 32.18 2.50
CA CYS A 341 -8.44 33.60 2.41
C CYS A 341 -7.26 33.92 1.47
N LYS A 342 -6.78 32.96 0.68
CA LYS A 342 -5.65 33.16 -0.24
C LYS A 342 -5.92 34.33 -1.19
N GLU A 343 -4.94 35.25 -1.30
CA GLU A 343 -5.10 36.62 -1.84
C GLU A 343 -5.60 36.72 -3.30
N ASN A 344 -5.55 35.63 -4.09
CA ASN A 344 -5.80 35.67 -5.53
C ASN A 344 -7.23 35.31 -5.96
N GLY A 345 -8.23 35.28 -5.07
CA GLY A 345 -9.62 35.17 -5.52
C GLY A 345 -10.70 34.97 -4.45
N THR A 346 -11.89 35.51 -4.69
CA THR A 346 -13.08 35.35 -3.82
C THR A 346 -13.81 34.01 -4.01
N THR A 347 -13.39 33.18 -4.96
CA THR A 347 -14.07 31.93 -5.32
C THR A 347 -14.16 30.94 -4.16
N ASN A 348 -13.08 30.81 -3.37
CA ASN A 348 -13.04 29.88 -2.23
C ASN A 348 -13.93 30.37 -1.09
N ILE A 349 -13.92 31.68 -0.84
CA ILE A 349 -14.79 32.37 0.11
C ILE A 349 -16.26 32.16 -0.24
N VAL A 350 -16.64 32.36 -1.51
CA VAL A 350 -18.02 32.20 -1.97
C VAL A 350 -18.47 30.73 -1.86
N LYS A 351 -17.60 29.79 -2.26
CA LYS A 351 -17.87 28.34 -2.11
C LYS A 351 -18.03 27.97 -0.64
N PHE A 352 -17.14 28.43 0.24
CA PHE A 352 -17.23 28.23 1.68
C PHE A 352 -18.55 28.76 2.24
N ALA A 353 -18.89 30.02 1.94
CA ALA A 353 -20.13 30.64 2.39
C ALA A 353 -21.38 29.86 1.96
N ARG A 354 -21.45 29.50 0.67
CA ARG A 354 -22.58 28.72 0.15
C ARG A 354 -22.71 27.36 0.83
N THR A 355 -21.58 26.75 1.18
CA THR A 355 -21.50 25.36 1.62
C THR A 355 -21.62 25.21 3.14
N VAL A 356 -21.01 26.11 3.91
CA VAL A 356 -20.91 25.97 5.37
C VAL A 356 -21.97 26.79 6.09
N THR A 357 -22.32 27.99 5.58
CA THR A 357 -23.24 28.90 6.29
C THR A 357 -24.66 28.93 5.73
N ASN A 358 -24.92 28.31 4.57
CA ASN A 358 -26.22 28.25 3.87
C ASN A 358 -26.94 29.62 3.67
N LYS A 359 -26.25 30.76 3.88
CA LYS A 359 -26.79 32.10 3.70
C LYS A 359 -25.80 32.96 2.91
N VAL A 360 -26.07 33.17 1.62
CA VAL A 360 -25.51 34.32 0.90
C VAL A 360 -26.41 35.50 1.25
N ARG A 361 -26.09 36.21 2.33
CA ARG A 361 -26.65 37.53 2.65
C ARG A 361 -25.49 38.54 2.61
N PRO A 362 -25.71 39.83 2.29
CA PRO A 362 -24.66 40.86 2.20
C PRO A 362 -23.86 41.06 3.51
N SER A 363 -24.30 40.45 4.62
CA SER A 363 -23.53 40.31 5.86
C SER A 363 -22.34 39.35 5.76
N LEU A 364 -22.00 38.82 4.57
CA LEU A 364 -20.82 37.98 4.37
C LEU A 364 -19.54 38.69 4.79
N THR A 365 -19.48 40.01 4.64
CA THR A 365 -18.39 40.85 5.16
C THR A 365 -18.36 40.87 6.69
N GLU A 366 -19.49 40.69 7.36
CA GLU A 366 -19.59 40.71 8.82
C GLU A 366 -19.38 39.33 9.45
N PHE A 367 -19.77 38.24 8.78
CA PHE A 367 -19.41 36.87 9.20
C PHE A 367 -17.96 36.54 8.85
N MET A 368 -17.47 36.97 7.68
CA MET A 368 -16.04 36.92 7.37
C MET A 368 -15.27 37.85 8.28
N ARG A 369 -15.75 39.07 8.59
CA ARG A 369 -15.18 39.87 9.68
C ARG A 369 -15.29 39.13 11.00
N LYS A 370 -16.36 38.41 11.37
CA LYS A 370 -16.42 37.67 12.64
C LYS A 370 -15.54 36.42 12.67
N LEU A 371 -15.27 35.77 11.53
CA LEU A 371 -14.36 34.63 11.40
C LEU A 371 -12.89 35.09 11.33
N LEU A 372 -12.60 36.15 10.57
CA LEU A 372 -11.32 36.87 10.54
C LEU A 372 -11.07 37.60 11.86
N PHE A 373 -12.09 38.12 12.54
CA PHE A 373 -12.04 38.74 13.87
C PHE A 373 -11.93 37.67 14.93
N PHE A 374 -12.57 36.50 14.81
CA PHE A 374 -12.26 35.36 15.68
C PHE A 374 -10.83 34.87 15.46
N CYS A 375 -10.35 34.79 14.21
CA CYS A 375 -8.98 34.39 13.89
C CYS A 375 -7.96 35.44 14.36
N SER A 376 -8.23 36.74 14.19
CA SER A 376 -7.38 37.85 14.61
C SER A 376 -7.44 38.10 16.12
N LEU A 377 -8.59 37.85 16.76
CA LEU A 377 -8.75 37.85 18.22
C LEU A 377 -8.08 36.62 18.83
N LEU A 378 -8.08 35.45 18.18
CA LEU A 378 -7.28 34.29 18.59
C LEU A 378 -5.77 34.49 18.38
N THR A 379 -5.36 35.26 17.37
CA THR A 379 -3.94 35.68 17.24
C THR A 379 -3.57 36.76 18.25
N ALA A 380 -4.52 37.63 18.65
CA ALA A 380 -4.29 38.67 19.66
C ALA A 380 -4.42 38.18 21.12
N ILE A 381 -5.17 37.10 21.38
CA ILE A 381 -5.34 36.50 22.72
C ILE A 381 -4.16 35.58 23.09
N PHE A 382 -3.35 35.14 22.13
CA PHE A 382 -2.20 34.22 22.36
C PHE A 382 -0.83 34.83 22.06
N ILE A 383 -0.73 36.16 21.98
CA ILE A 383 0.54 36.89 22.16
C ILE A 383 0.50 37.54 23.55
N VAL A 384 0.60 36.71 24.59
CA VAL A 384 1.19 37.00 25.91
C VAL A 384 1.85 35.73 26.39
#